data_AF-A0A164A398-F1
#
_entry.id   AF-A0A164A398-F1
#
_cell.length_a   1.000
_cell.length_b   1.000
_cell.length_c   1.000
_cell.angle_alpha   90.00
_cell.angle_beta   90.00
_cell.angle_gamma   90.00
#
_symmetry.space_group_name_H-M   'P 1'
#
loop_
_entity.id
_entity.type
_entity.pdbx_description
1 polymer ?
#
loop_
_entity_poly.entity_id
_entity_poly.type
_entity_poly.pdbx_seq_one_letter_code
_entity_poly.pdbx_strand_id
1 'polypeptide(L)' 'MTKKKTSGQVNKLKRYKLILDLYNKYKTDDIPTTVVWKKYICPVYPISRTTLYEVLNTPVYRELAKLENLVD' A
#
# COMPACT_ATOMS: atom_id res chain seq x y z
N MET A 1 -26.47 -2.89 9.25
CA MET A 1 -26.20 -2.80 7.80
C MET A 1 -24.70 -2.90 7.57
N THR A 2 -24.18 -4.09 7.28
CA THR A 2 -22.76 -4.27 6.94
C THR A 2 -22.57 -3.79 5.49
N LYS A 3 -21.98 -2.61 5.30
CA LYS A 3 -21.67 -2.10 3.95
C LYS A 3 -20.72 -3.09 3.27
N LYS A 4 -21.18 -3.81 2.24
CA LYS A 4 -20.30 -4.60 1.36
C LYS A 4 -19.23 -3.65 0.80
N LYS A 5 -17.96 -3.87 1.14
CA LYS A 5 -16.85 -3.14 0.52
C LYS A 5 -16.83 -3.47 -0.98
N THR A 6 -16.68 -2.46 -1.82
CA THR A 6 -16.74 -2.62 -3.27
C THR A 6 -15.47 -3.27 -3.81
N SER A 7 -15.56 -3.98 -4.94
CA SER A 7 -14.40 -4.56 -5.64
C SER A 7 -13.29 -3.53 -5.91
N GLY A 8 -13.67 -2.26 -6.14
CA GLY A 8 -12.75 -1.14 -6.27
C GLY A 8 -11.89 -0.88 -5.02
N GLN A 9 -12.47 -0.98 -3.81
CA GLN A 9 -11.73 -0.83 -2.56
C GLN A 9 -10.73 -1.96 -2.35
N VAL A 10 -11.14 -3.20 -2.64
CA VAL A 10 -10.25 -4.38 -2.56
C VAL A 10 -9.06 -4.21 -3.50
N ASN A 11 -9.31 -3.82 -4.75
CA ASN A 11 -8.25 -3.60 -5.75
C ASN A 11 -7.32 -2.44 -5.36
N LYS A 12 -7.85 -1.36 -4.76
CA LYS A 12 -7.03 -0.28 -4.20
C LYS A 12 -6.09 -0.81 -3.11
N LEU A 13 -6.61 -1.56 -2.14
CA LEU A 13 -5.82 -2.13 -1.05
C LEU A 13 -4.76 -3.12 -1.54
N LYS A 14 -5.07 -3.94 -2.54
CA LYS A 14 -4.09 -4.83 -3.19
C LYS A 14 -2.94 -4.06 -3.82
N ARG A 15 -3.22 -2.96 -4.55
CA ARG A 15 -2.17 -2.08 -5.08
C ARG A 15 -1.32 -1.45 -3.97
N TYR A 16 -1.97 -1.01 -2.89
CA TYR A 16 -1.27 -0.43 -1.75
C TYR A 16 -0.35 -1.45 -1.08
N LYS A 17 -0.78 -2.72 -0.99
CA LYS A 17 0.05 -3.82 -0.48
C LYS A 17 1.32 -3.98 -1.32
N LEU A 18 1.19 -4.04 -2.65
CA LEU A 18 2.35 -4.17 -3.54
C LEU A 18 3.36 -3.02 -3.39
N ILE A 19 2.85 -1.79 -3.27
CA ILE A 19 3.70 -0.61 -3.07
C ILE A 19 4.38 -0.66 -1.69
N LEU A 20 3.66 -1.06 -0.65
CA LEU A 20 4.18 -1.19 0.71
C LEU A 20 5.24 -2.30 0.82
N ASP A 21 5.00 -3.45 0.19
CA ASP A 21 5.95 -4.56 0.11
C ASP A 21 7.24 -4.10 -0.59
N LEU A 22 7.12 -3.38 -1.70
CA LEU A 22 8.27 -2.82 -2.43
C LEU A 22 9.02 -1.76 -1.60
N TYR A 23 8.29 -0.91 -0.89
CA TYR A 23 8.88 0.06 0.03
C TYR A 23 9.69 -0.64 1.13
N ASN A 24 9.09 -1.61 1.82
CA ASN A 24 9.72 -2.35 2.92
C ASN A 24 10.94 -3.16 2.45
N LYS A 25 10.93 -3.65 1.21
CA LYS A 25 12.08 -4.33 0.61
C LYS A 25 13.34 -3.46 0.55
N TYR A 26 13.19 -2.15 0.34
CA TYR A 26 14.32 -1.22 0.15
C TYR A 26 14.50 -0.22 1.28
N LYS A 27 13.52 -0.07 2.17
CA LYS A 27 13.62 0.83 3.31
C LYS A 27 14.49 0.18 4.38
N THR A 28 15.71 0.70 4.52
CA THR A 28 16.58 0.49 5.69
C THR A 28 16.67 1.78 6.50
N ASP A 29 17.20 1.73 7.72
CA ASP A 29 17.29 2.91 8.61
C ASP A 29 18.06 4.06 7.97
N ASP A 30 19.11 3.75 7.21
CA ASP A 30 19.96 4.74 6.54
C ASP A 30 19.34 5.37 5.28
N ILE A 31 18.29 4.77 4.72
CA ILE A 31 17.70 5.22 3.46
C ILE A 31 16.46 6.08 3.74
N PRO A 32 16.44 7.36 3.32
CA PRO A 32 15.26 8.20 3.43
C PRO A 32 14.12 7.72 2.54
N THR A 33 12.88 7.89 2.99
CA THR A 33 11.65 7.56 2.25
C THR A 33 11.63 8.20 0.85
N THR A 34 12.15 9.43 0.71
CA THR A 34 12.23 10.14 -0.57
C THR A 34 13.15 9.45 -1.58
N VAL A 35 14.24 8.84 -1.10
CA VAL A 35 15.17 8.06 -1.94
C VAL A 35 14.50 6.76 -2.37
N VAL A 36 13.81 6.06 -1.45
CA VAL A 36 13.06 4.85 -1.79
C VAL A 36 12.01 5.15 -2.86
N TRP A 37 11.26 6.24 -2.68
CA TRP A 37 10.27 6.69 -3.64
C TRP A 37 10.88 6.94 -5.02
N LYS A 38 11.94 7.77 -5.10
CA LYS A 38 12.54 8.18 -6.37
C LYS A 38 13.22 7.03 -7.11
N LYS A 39 13.92 6.15 -6.40
CA LYS A 39 14.75 5.10 -7.02
C LYS A 39 14.00 3.79 -7.29
N TYR A 40 13.05 3.42 -6.44
CA TYR A 40 12.46 2.07 -6.49
C TYR A 40 10.96 2.07 -6.74
N ILE A 41 10.21 3.04 -6.20
CA ILE A 41 8.75 3.02 -6.29
C ILE A 41 8.26 3.75 -7.55
N CYS A 42 8.63 5.02 -7.74
CA CYS A 42 8.17 5.85 -8.84
C CYS A 42 8.42 5.23 -10.24
N PRO A 43 9.57 4.57 -10.49
CA PRO A 43 9.81 3.91 -11.78
C PRO A 43 8.87 2.73 -12.07
N VAL A 44 8.33 2.07 -11.05
CA VAL A 44 7.44 0.90 -11.17
C VAL A 44 5.97 1.31 -11.06
N TYR A 45 5.68 2.23 -10.14
CA TYR A 45 4.36 2.75 -9.84
C TYR A 45 4.40 4.27 -9.95
N PRO A 46 3.82 4.87 -11.01
CA PRO A 46 3.87 6.32 -11.23
C PRO A 46 2.92 7.04 -10.25
N ILE A 47 3.35 7.13 -8.99
CA ILE A 47 2.59 7.73 -7.89
C ILE A 47 3.32 8.95 -7.34
N SER A 48 2.54 9.90 -6.83
CA SER A 48 3.09 11.04 -6.10
C SER A 48 3.70 10.60 -4.76
N ARG A 49 4.59 11.44 -4.21
CA ARG A 49 5.08 11.26 -2.82
C ARG A 49 3.93 11.26 -1.81
N THR A 50 2.93 12.12 -2.01
CA THR A 50 1.74 12.19 -1.14
C THR A 50 0.99 10.87 -1.13
N THR A 51 0.84 10.24 -2.30
CA THR A 51 0.22 8.91 -2.41
C THR A 51 1.06 7.85 -1.70
N LEU A 52 2.40 7.91 -1.77
CA LEU A 52 3.24 7.00 -0.99
C LEU A 52 2.98 7.17 0.51
N TYR A 53 2.91 8.39 1.03
CA TYR A 53 2.58 8.61 2.44
C TYR A 53 1.17 8.12 2.78
N GLU A 54 0.18 8.25 1.89
CA GLU A 54 -1.15 7.64 2.08
C GLU A 54 -1.03 6.12 2.22
N VAL A 55 -0.25 5.46 1.36
CA VAL A 55 0.01 4.01 1.46
C VAL A 55 0.63 3.64 2.80
N LEU A 56 1.67 4.37 3.24
CA LEU A 56 2.39 4.10 4.49
C LEU A 56 1.49 4.29 5.73
N ASN A 57 0.55 5.24 5.68
CA ASN A 57 -0.38 5.50 6.77
C ASN A 57 -1.65 4.64 6.71
N THR A 58 -1.87 3.91 5.61
CA THR A 58 -3.02 3.02 5.48
C THR A 58 -2.72 1.68 6.17
N PRO A 59 -3.59 1.16 7.05
CA PRO A 59 -3.40 -0.15 7.68
C PRO A 59 -3.76 -1.30 6.69
N VAL A 60 -3.00 -1.40 5.60
CA VAL A 60 -3.30 -2.23 4.41
C VAL A 60 -3.51 -3.70 4.78
N TYR A 61 -2.59 -4.32 5.51
CA TYR A 61 -2.69 -5.74 5.86
C TYR A 61 -3.91 -6.02 6.75
N ARG A 62 -4.20 -5.15 7.72
CA ARG A 62 -5.38 -5.29 8.59
C ARG A 62 -6.68 -5.14 7.81
N GLU A 63 -6.74 -4.17 6.89
CA GLU A 63 -7.89 -3.93 6.03
C GLU A 63 -8.14 -5.10 5.06
N LEU A 64 -7.08 -5.68 4.49
CA LEU A 64 -7.17 -6.86 3.63
C LEU A 64 -7.54 -8.13 4.41
N ALA A 65 -6.93 -8.37 5.57
CA ALA A 65 -7.26 -9.53 6.39
C ALA A 65 -8.74 -9.53 6.81
N LYS A 66 -9.29 -8.37 7.18
CA LYS A 66 -10.72 -8.23 7.45
C LYS A 66 -11.58 -8.61 6.25
N LEU A 67 -11.13 -8.31 5.04
CA LEU A 67 -11.86 -8.65 3.82
C LEU A 67 -11.79 -10.14 3.50
N GLU A 68 -10.65 -10.77 3.73
CA GLU A 68 -10.45 -12.21 3.52
C GLU A 68 -11.24 -13.03 4.53
N ASN A 69 -11.22 -12.67 5.82
CA ASN A 69 -12.01 -13.32 6.87
C ASN A 69 -13.52 -13.01 6.82
N LEU A 70 -13.97 -12.11 5.94
CA LEU A 70 -15.40 -11.87 5.67
C LEU A 70 -15.94 -12.75 4.52
N VAL A 71 -15.08 -13.58 3.93
CA VAL A 71 -15.42 -14.52 2.85
C VAL A 71 -15.55 -15.96 3.36
N ASP A 72 -15.28 -16.22 4.65
CA ASP A 72 -15.56 -17.49 5.33
C ASP A 72 -17.00 -17.60 5.85
#